data_AF-A0A660PMD7-F1
#
_entry.id   AF-A0A660PMD7-F1
#
_cell.length_a   1.000
_cell.length_b   1.000
_cell.length_c   1.000
_cell.angle_alpha   90.00
_cell.angle_beta   90.00
_cell.angle_gamma   90.00
#
_symmetry.space_group_name_H-M   'P 1'
#
loop_
_entity.id
_entity.type
_entity.pdbx_description
1 polymer ?
#
loop_
_entity_poly.entity_id
_entity_poly.type
_entity_poly.pdbx_seq_one_letter_code
_entity_poly.pdbx_strand_id
1 'polypeptide(L)'
;MEFNQITQLERELIFILKEEYSFYQSLYILIDKQKDMVKFEKDEKLLDLFTEIDRCHKRIQESETKITELKEKNARMFRIAASAPEVRKLVNSITTLVKKNIGLVRENESYLKNRHDRLRSELNELRSSHKILQYIREVPPTPMFIDGKN
;
A
#
# COMPACT_ATOMS: atom_id res chain seq x y z
N MET A 1 5.78 36.44 28.85
CA MET A 1 5.29 35.06 29.05
C MET A 1 4.91 34.39 27.72
N GLU A 2 4.19 35.06 26.82
CA GLU A 2 3.81 34.51 25.49
C GLU A 2 5.00 34.02 24.64
N PHE A 3 6.12 34.74 24.60
CA PHE A 3 7.31 34.34 23.83
C PHE A 3 7.90 32.99 24.29
N ASN A 4 7.77 32.68 25.59
CA ASN A 4 8.26 31.41 26.15
C ASN A 4 7.31 30.25 25.81
N GLN A 5 5.99 30.53 25.77
CA GLN A 5 4.97 29.57 25.35
C GLN A 5 5.07 29.25 23.85
N ILE A 6 5.38 30.24 23.00
CA ILE A 6 5.61 30.02 21.57
C ILE A 6 6.86 29.16 21.35
N THR A 7 7.96 29.47 22.03
CA THR A 7 9.20 28.67 21.95
C THR A 7 8.98 27.23 22.42
N GLN A 8 8.17 27.03 23.46
CA GLN A 8 7.85 25.69 23.97
C GLN A 8 7.00 24.90 22.96
N LEU A 9 5.98 25.53 22.38
CA LEU A 9 5.12 24.92 21.36
C LEU A 9 5.91 24.62 20.08
N GLU A 10 6.85 25.48 19.69
CA GLU A 10 7.76 25.22 18.57
C GLU A 10 8.63 23.98 18.82
N ARG A 11 9.21 23.83 20.01
CA ARG A 11 10.00 22.65 20.37
C ARG A 11 9.17 21.37 20.37
N GLU A 12 7.96 21.43 20.91
CA GLU A 12 7.02 20.30 20.91
C GLU A 12 6.64 19.90 19.48
N LEU A 13 6.32 20.89 18.63
CA LEU A 13 6.01 20.67 17.23
C LEU A 13 7.19 20.08 16.45
N ILE A 14 8.41 20.58 16.69
CA ILE A 14 9.63 20.03 16.09
C ILE A 14 9.86 18.59 16.52
N PHE A 15 9.63 18.27 17.80
CA PHE A 15 9.77 16.91 18.32
C PHE A 15 8.83 15.95 17.59
N ILE A 16 7.54 16.28 17.52
CA ILE A 16 6.52 15.49 16.84
C ILE A 16 6.88 15.32 15.35
N LEU A 17 7.26 16.40 14.68
CA LEU A 17 7.65 16.34 13.27
C LEU A 17 8.90 15.48 13.03
N LYS A 18 9.84 15.42 13.97
CA LYS A 18 10.99 14.50 13.88
C LYS A 18 10.55 13.04 14.00
N GLU A 19 9.63 12.73 14.92
CA GLU A 19 9.04 11.39 15.02
C GLU A 19 8.29 10.99 13.74
N GLU A 20 7.51 11.91 13.17
CA GLU A 20 6.82 11.71 11.90
C GLU A 20 7.79 11.48 10.75
N TYR A 21 8.85 12.30 10.66
CA TYR A 21 9.87 12.13 9.64
C TYR A 21 10.51 10.74 9.71
N SER A 22 10.94 10.30 10.91
CA SER A 22 11.51 8.95 11.10
C SER A 22 10.50 7.84 10.78
N PHE A 23 9.23 8.03 11.12
CA PHE A 23 8.18 7.09 10.75
C PHE A 23 8.04 6.95 9.23
N TYR A 24 7.94 8.06 8.48
CA TYR A 24 7.80 8.02 7.02
C TYR A 24 9.04 7.47 6.31
N GLN A 25 10.23 7.59 6.91
CA GLN A 25 11.44 6.89 6.43
C GLN A 25 11.32 5.37 6.60
N SER A 26 10.89 4.91 7.77
CA SER A 26 10.67 3.49 8.04
C SER A 26 9.57 2.91 7.14
N LEU A 27 8.48 3.65 6.95
CA LEU A 27 7.40 3.28 6.04
C LEU A 27 7.90 3.12 4.60
N TYR A 28 8.78 4.01 4.14
CA TYR A 28 9.36 3.92 2.81
C TYR A 28 10.13 2.61 2.63
N ILE A 29 10.98 2.26 3.59
CA ILE A 29 11.75 1.00 3.56
C ILE A 29 10.82 -0.21 3.57
N LEU A 30 9.74 -0.16 4.36
CA LEU A 30 8.77 -1.24 4.47
C LEU A 30 8.03 -1.48 3.14
N ILE A 31 7.54 -0.41 2.51
CA ILE A 31 6.79 -0.50 1.24
C ILE A 31 7.73 -0.90 0.09
N ASP A 32 8.99 -0.43 0.10
CA ASP A 32 9.99 -0.83 -0.89
C ASP A 32 10.34 -2.33 -0.76
N LYS A 33 10.44 -2.85 0.47
CA LYS A 33 10.59 -4.29 0.71
C LYS A 33 9.36 -5.08 0.25
N GLN A 34 8.15 -4.56 0.47
CA GLN A 34 6.92 -5.18 -0.05
C GLN A 34 6.96 -5.23 -1.58
N LYS A 35 7.41 -4.17 -2.25
CA LYS A 35 7.57 -4.12 -3.70
C LYS A 35 8.44 -5.24 -4.22
N ASP A 36 9.61 -5.41 -3.62
CA ASP A 36 10.53 -6.48 -4.01
C ASP A 36 9.89 -7.86 -3.80
N MET A 37 9.18 -8.08 -2.70
CA MET A 37 8.50 -9.35 -2.46
C MET A 37 7.39 -9.64 -3.46
N VAL A 38 6.57 -8.64 -3.79
CA VAL A 38 5.54 -8.75 -4.84
C VAL A 38 6.17 -9.05 -6.20
N LYS A 39 7.24 -8.33 -6.55
CA LYS A 39 7.93 -8.47 -7.84
C LYS A 39 8.61 -9.82 -8.01
N PHE A 40 9.15 -10.40 -6.93
CA PHE A 40 9.87 -11.67 -6.96
C PHE A 40 9.02 -12.85 -6.42
N GLU A 41 7.70 -12.71 -6.38
CA GLU A 41 6.72 -13.76 -6.03
C GLU A 41 6.98 -14.44 -4.67
N LYS A 42 7.43 -13.68 -3.66
CA LYS A 42 7.72 -14.18 -2.31
C LYS A 42 6.50 -14.06 -1.38
N ASP A 43 5.43 -14.78 -1.71
CA ASP A 43 4.12 -14.60 -1.08
C ASP A 43 4.07 -14.93 0.41
N GLU A 44 4.87 -15.89 0.88
CA GLU A 44 4.92 -16.32 2.29
C GLU A 44 5.22 -15.16 3.25
N LYS A 45 5.99 -14.17 2.79
CA LYS A 45 6.40 -13.02 3.60
C LYS A 45 5.51 -11.79 3.41
N LEU A 46 4.54 -11.84 2.48
CA LEU A 46 3.61 -10.74 2.25
C LEU A 46 2.59 -10.61 3.37
N LEU A 47 2.17 -11.71 4.00
CA LEU A 47 1.16 -11.68 5.07
C LEU A 47 1.63 -10.89 6.29
N ASP A 48 2.88 -11.10 6.72
CA ASP A 48 3.49 -10.36 7.81
C ASP A 48 3.60 -8.86 7.47
N LEU A 49 4.02 -8.54 6.24
CA LEU A 49 4.11 -7.16 5.77
C LEU A 49 2.75 -6.46 5.69
N PHE A 50 1.68 -7.16 5.29
CA PHE A 50 0.34 -6.59 5.30
C PHE A 50 -0.09 -6.19 6.71
N THR A 51 0.18 -7.05 7.69
CA THR A 51 -0.10 -6.74 9.10
C THR A 51 0.70 -5.52 9.59
N GLU A 52 1.95 -5.38 9.17
CA GLU A 52 2.79 -4.21 9.49
C GLU A 52 2.29 -2.93 8.81
N ILE A 53 1.80 -3.02 7.57
CA ILE A 53 1.22 -1.89 6.84
C ILE A 53 -0.10 -1.43 7.48
N ASP A 54 -0.95 -2.34 7.92
CA ASP A 54 -2.18 -2.00 8.64
C ASP A 54 -1.89 -1.26 9.95
N ARG A 55 -0.85 -1.65 10.68
CA ARG A 55 -0.38 -0.92 11.86
C ARG A 55 0.09 0.49 11.48
N CYS A 56 0.78 0.64 10.35
CA CYS A 56 1.20 1.95 9.85
C CYS A 56 0.01 2.84 9.49
N HIS A 57 -1.06 2.27 8.91
CA HIS A 57 -2.28 3.02 8.61
C HIS A 57 -2.93 3.61 9.88
N LYS A 58 -3.05 2.80 10.94
CA LYS A 58 -3.54 3.27 12.24
C LYS A 58 -2.67 4.37 12.82
N ARG A 59 -1.34 4.20 12.78
CA ARG A 59 -0.40 5.21 13.27
C ARG A 59 -0.53 6.55 12.53
N ILE A 60 -0.74 6.54 11.21
CA ILE A 60 -0.96 7.78 10.43
C ILE A 60 -2.18 8.54 10.98
N GLN A 61 -3.29 7.84 11.24
CA GLN A 61 -4.51 8.45 11.79
C GLN A 61 -4.28 9.04 13.19
N GLU A 62 -3.53 8.33 14.05
CA GLU A 62 -3.16 8.82 15.38
C GLU A 62 -2.32 10.10 15.29
N SER A 63 -1.36 10.15 14.37
CA SER A 63 -0.50 11.32 14.15
C SER A 63 -1.28 12.53 13.62
N GLU A 64 -2.21 12.32 12.68
CA GLU A 64 -3.11 13.39 12.19
C GLU A 64 -3.98 13.94 13.31
N THR A 65 -4.48 13.07 14.19
CA THR A 65 -5.28 13.47 15.36
C THR A 65 -4.45 14.34 16.31
N LYS A 66 -3.23 13.93 16.67
CA LYS A 66 -2.33 14.70 17.55
C LYS A 66 -2.02 16.10 17.02
N ILE A 67 -1.73 16.22 15.72
CA ILE A 67 -1.46 17.52 15.10
C ILE A 67 -2.72 18.41 15.10
N THR A 68 -3.89 17.81 14.87
CA THR A 68 -5.17 18.52 14.91
C THR A 68 -5.47 19.05 16.31
N GLU A 69 -5.30 18.22 17.34
CA GLU A 69 -5.46 18.64 18.74
C GLU A 69 -4.51 19.78 19.13
N LEU A 70 -3.25 19.74 18.68
CA LEU A 70 -2.29 20.82 18.93
C LEU A 70 -2.69 22.13 18.25
N LYS A 71 -3.23 22.03 17.03
CA LYS A 71 -3.75 23.18 16.29
C LYS A 71 -4.98 23.77 16.97
N GLU A 72 -5.90 22.93 17.45
CA GLU A 72 -7.14 23.36 18.10
C GLU A 72 -6.91 23.99 19.47
N LYS A 73 -5.97 23.46 20.26
CA LYS A 73 -5.62 24.00 21.58
C LYS A 73 -5.17 25.47 21.50
N ASN A 74 -4.43 25.87 20.46
CA ASN A 74 -3.97 27.25 20.30
C ASN A 74 -3.65 27.62 18.84
N ALA A 75 -4.69 27.85 18.03
CA ALA A 75 -4.57 28.07 16.59
C ALA A 75 -3.70 29.28 16.17
N ARG A 76 -3.58 30.31 17.01
CA ARG A 76 -2.74 31.50 16.73
C ARG A 76 -1.27 31.20 16.97
N MET A 77 -0.93 30.56 18.09
CA MET A 77 0.45 30.18 18.40
C MET A 77 0.94 29.05 17.49
N PHE A 78 0.08 28.09 17.16
CA PHE A 78 0.40 27.03 16.20
C PHE A 78 0.79 27.61 14.84
N ARG A 79 0.08 28.63 14.34
CA ARG A 79 0.44 29.30 13.07
C ARG A 79 1.80 29.98 13.12
N ILE A 80 2.16 30.57 14.26
CA ILE A 80 3.46 31.22 14.43
C ILE A 80 4.58 30.16 14.48
N ALA A 81 4.40 29.11 15.29
CA ALA A 81 5.35 27.99 15.35
C ALA A 81 5.49 27.26 14.00
N ALA A 82 4.39 27.04 13.28
CA ALA A 82 4.39 26.43 11.94
C ALA A 82 5.15 27.27 10.90
N SER A 83 5.27 28.58 11.12
CA SER A 83 6.03 29.49 10.25
C SER A 83 7.53 29.44 10.52
N ALA A 84 7.97 28.83 11.63
CA ALA A 84 9.37 28.70 11.98
C ALA A 84 10.16 27.98 10.86
N PRO A 85 11.38 28.45 10.52
CA PRO A 85 12.16 27.86 9.43
C PRO A 85 12.46 26.37 9.62
N GLU A 86 12.73 25.92 10.85
CA GLU A 86 13.03 24.50 11.13
C GLU A 86 11.77 23.63 10.93
N VAL A 87 10.63 24.09 11.43
CA VAL A 87 9.33 23.41 11.23
C VAL A 87 9.01 23.29 9.75
N ARG A 88 9.14 24.37 8.97
CA ARG A 88 8.91 24.33 7.52
C ARG A 88 9.84 23.36 6.79
N LYS A 89 11.11 23.30 7.17
CA LYS A 89 12.07 22.33 6.61
C LYS A 89 11.62 20.90 6.88
N LEU A 90 11.24 20.59 8.13
CA LEU A 90 10.75 19.25 8.49
C LEU A 90 9.48 18.87 7.74
N VAL A 91 8.49 19.76 7.67
CA VAL A 91 7.25 19.54 6.92
C VAL A 91 7.53 19.28 5.44
N ASN A 92 8.44 20.02 4.81
CA ASN A 92 8.82 19.81 3.41
C ASN A 92 9.50 18.44 3.21
N SER A 93 10.37 18.04 4.13
CA SER A 93 11.03 16.73 4.10
C SER A 93 10.03 15.58 4.26
N ILE A 94 9.09 15.69 5.22
CA ILE A 94 7.99 14.74 5.42
C ILE A 94 7.13 14.67 4.16
N THR A 95 6.73 15.81 3.60
CA THR A 95 5.93 15.89 2.37
C THR A 95 6.61 15.16 1.20
N THR A 96 7.94 15.32 1.08
CA THR A 96 8.72 14.62 0.07
C THR A 96 8.70 13.11 0.29
N LEU A 97 8.88 12.64 1.53
CA LEU A 97 8.79 11.23 1.86
C LEU A 97 7.39 10.66 1.60
N VAL A 98 6.33 11.37 1.97
CA VAL A 98 4.94 10.97 1.69
C VAL A 98 4.73 10.77 0.18
N LYS A 99 5.17 11.73 -0.65
CA LYS A 99 5.08 11.60 -2.12
C LYS A 99 5.84 10.37 -2.64
N LYS A 100 7.03 10.09 -2.10
CA LYS A 100 7.81 8.89 -2.45
C LYS A 100 7.09 7.60 -2.04
N ASN A 101 6.55 7.55 -0.83
CA ASN A 101 5.76 6.42 -0.34
C ASN A 101 4.53 6.16 -1.24
N ILE A 102 3.80 7.20 -1.61
CA ILE A 102 2.67 7.09 -2.56
C ILE A 102 3.12 6.50 -3.90
N GLY A 103 4.29 6.91 -4.41
CA GLY A 103 4.90 6.34 -5.60
C GLY A 103 5.11 4.83 -5.49
N LEU A 104 5.74 4.37 -4.40
CA LEU A 104 5.97 2.95 -4.16
C LEU A 104 4.67 2.15 -4.03
N VAL A 105 3.64 2.68 -3.35
CA VAL A 105 2.33 2.03 -3.25
C VAL A 105 1.71 1.84 -4.64
N ARG A 106 1.79 2.83 -5.51
CA ARG A 106 1.28 2.74 -6.90
C ARG A 106 2.04 1.72 -7.73
N GLU A 107 3.37 1.62 -7.55
CA GLU A 107 4.17 0.57 -8.18
C GLU A 107 3.73 -0.82 -7.71
N ASN A 108 3.51 -1.01 -6.40
CA ASN A 108 3.01 -2.28 -5.83
C ASN A 108 1.64 -2.66 -6.38
N GLU A 109 0.72 -1.70 -6.42
CA GLU A 109 -0.61 -1.89 -7.00
C GLU A 109 -0.53 -2.34 -8.46
N SER A 110 0.34 -1.71 -9.26
CA SER A 110 0.55 -2.08 -10.66
C SER A 110 1.06 -3.52 -10.81
N TYR A 111 2.05 -3.92 -10.00
CA TYR A 111 2.56 -5.30 -10.02
C TYR A 111 1.49 -6.33 -9.65
N LEU A 112 0.72 -6.07 -8.58
CA LEU A 112 -0.34 -6.97 -8.13
C LEU A 112 -1.46 -7.08 -9.17
N LYS A 113 -1.85 -5.95 -9.78
CA LYS A 113 -2.89 -5.93 -10.83
C LYS A 113 -2.46 -6.73 -12.05
N ASN A 114 -1.23 -6.54 -12.53
CA ASN A 114 -0.70 -7.30 -13.67
C ASN A 114 -0.67 -8.80 -13.37
N ARG A 115 -0.26 -9.18 -12.16
CA ARG A 115 -0.27 -10.58 -11.71
C ARG A 115 -1.68 -11.17 -11.66
N HIS A 116 -2.63 -10.42 -11.10
CA HIS A 116 -4.04 -10.83 -11.06
C HIS A 116 -4.61 -11.03 -12.47
N ASP A 117 -4.34 -10.10 -13.39
CA ASP A 117 -4.84 -10.16 -14.76
C ASP A 117 -4.26 -11.35 -15.53
N ARG A 118 -2.97 -11.67 -15.33
CA ARG A 118 -2.32 -12.89 -15.85
C ARG A 118 -3.03 -14.15 -15.36
N LEU A 119 -3.19 -14.31 -14.05
CA LEU A 119 -3.86 -15.48 -13.44
C LEU A 119 -5.31 -15.62 -13.93
N ARG A 120 -6.00 -14.50 -14.13
CA ARG A 120 -7.37 -14.49 -14.65
C ARG A 120 -7.42 -14.94 -16.11
N SER A 121 -6.46 -14.56 -16.94
CA SER A 121 -6.34 -15.04 -18.32
C SER A 121 -6.11 -16.55 -18.35
N GLU A 122 -5.12 -17.04 -17.60
CA GLU A 122 -4.81 -18.47 -17.48
C GLU A 122 -6.03 -19.30 -17.03
N LEU A 123 -6.77 -18.80 -16.03
CA LEU A 123 -8.00 -19.47 -15.57
C LEU A 123 -9.08 -19.54 -16.66
N ASN A 124 -9.22 -18.48 -17.47
CA ASN A 124 -10.19 -18.46 -18.57
C ASN A 124 -9.79 -19.44 -19.68
N GLU A 125 -8.51 -19.57 -19.99
CA GLU A 125 -7.97 -20.56 -20.94
C GLU A 125 -8.17 -22.00 -20.44
N LEU A 126 -8.01 -22.25 -19.14
CA LEU A 126 -8.33 -23.55 -18.55
C LEU A 126 -9.83 -23.86 -18.62
N ARG A 127 -10.69 -22.87 -18.39
CA ARG A 127 -12.15 -23.02 -18.52
C ARG A 127 -12.59 -23.28 -19.96
N SER A 128 -11.98 -22.65 -20.95
CA SER A 128 -12.26 -22.94 -22.35
C SER A 128 -11.75 -24.33 -22.73
N SER A 129 -10.60 -24.76 -22.19
CA SER A 129 -10.08 -26.12 -22.34
C SER A 129 -11.02 -27.18 -21.73
N HIS A 130 -11.72 -26.86 -20.65
CA HIS A 130 -12.76 -27.74 -20.10
C HIS A 130 -13.94 -27.94 -21.07
N LYS A 131 -14.26 -26.95 -21.93
CA LYS A 131 -15.25 -27.12 -23.01
C LYS A 131 -14.75 -28.09 -24.08
N ILE A 132 -13.45 -28.14 -24.34
CA ILE A 132 -12.85 -29.13 -25.25
C ILE A 132 -13.07 -30.55 -24.72
N LEU A 133 -12.95 -30.77 -23.41
CA LEU A 133 -13.27 -32.06 -22.79
C LEU A 133 -14.75 -32.44 -22.93
N GLN A 134 -15.66 -31.48 -23.03
CA GLN A 134 -17.08 -31.73 -23.30
C GLN A 134 -17.30 -32.13 -24.76
N TYR A 135 -16.65 -31.48 -25.73
CA TYR A 135 -16.71 -31.89 -27.14
C TYR A 135 -16.19 -33.31 -27.40
N ILE A 136 -15.18 -33.76 -26.64
CA ILE A 136 -14.67 -35.14 -26.74
C ILE A 136 -15.67 -36.17 -26.17
N ARG A 137 -16.48 -35.79 -25.19
CA ARG A 137 -17.50 -36.66 -24.59
C ARG A 137 -18.78 -36.78 -25.44
N GLU A 138 -19.05 -35.80 -26.30
CA GLU A 138 -20.24 -35.75 -27.17
C GLU A 138 -20.02 -36.39 -28.55
N VAL A 139 -18.97 -37.19 -28.76
CA VAL A 139 -18.92 -38.07 -29.93
C VAL A 139 -19.90 -39.23 -29.67
N PRO A 140 -21.05 -39.32 -30.37
CA PRO A 140 -21.91 -40.48 -30.22
C PRO A 140 -21.16 -41.71 -30.73
N PRO A 141 -21.33 -42.89 -30.13
CA PRO A 141 -20.67 -44.09 -30.61
C PRO A 141 -21.04 -44.29 -32.08
N THR A 142 -20.02 -44.33 -32.94
CA THR A 142 -20.19 -44.66 -34.35
C THR A 142 -20.92 -46.00 -34.42
N PRO A 143 -22.06 -46.11 -35.12
CA PRO A 143 -22.74 -47.39 -35.25
C PRO A 143 -21.80 -48.34 -35.99
N MET A 144 -21.23 -49.32 -35.27
CA MET A 144 -20.60 -50.47 -35.89
C MET A 144 -21.70 -51.26 -36.58
N PHE A 145 -21.81 -51.08 -37.89
CA PHE A 145 -22.54 -52.00 -38.73
C PHE A 145 -21.81 -53.34 -38.68
N ILE A 146 -22.34 -54.27 -37.88
CA ILE A 146 -22.04 -55.69 -38.03
C ILE A 146 -22.72 -56.10 -39.32
N ASP A 147 -21.94 -56.24 -40.39
CA ASP A 147 -22.40 -56.76 -41.66
C ASP A 147 -22.74 -58.25 -41.47
N GLY A 148 -24.00 -58.49 -41.10
CA GLY A 148 -24.56 -59.83 -40.99
C GLY A 148 -25.02 -60.29 -42.37
N LYS A 149 -24.11 -60.80 -43.20
CA LYS A 149 -24.47 -61.69 -44.33
C LYS A 149 -23.40 -62.76 -44.60
N ASN A 150 -23.85 -63.98 -44.30
CA ASN A 150 -23.49 -65.32 -44.80
C ASN A 150 -22.16 -65.94 -44.35
#